data_AF-A0AAD7NEM1-F1
#
_entry.id   AF-A0AAD7NEM1-F1
#
_cell.length_a   1.000
_cell.length_b   1.000
_cell.length_c   1.000
_cell.angle_alpha   90.00
_cell.angle_beta   90.00
_cell.angle_gamma   90.00
#
_symmetry.space_group_name_H-M   'P 1'
#
loop_
_entity.id
_entity.type
_entity.pdbx_description
1 polymer ?
#
loop_
_entity_poly.entity_id
_entity_poly.type
_entity_poly.pdbx_seq_one_letter_code
_entity_poly.pdbx_strand_id
1 'polypeptide(L)'
;MSSLAIVAASLLPLFLLYLVFRRPRTIRNIPGPPSPSWIFGNTLQLLLPAQYGEHEFAWQKLYGAVYQLKNCFGVRSVHLLASCLIPPQQDRLMVSDPAALHCIVNSSHFKLAPALENQLYLVNGRKSLVLVPAEEHKSLRAALNVGFTAAAVRGYQSIFEKAASRVIYKGTGFLAWHAVAWRAAVAVLACPNVPLEAFFGDLVFEG
;
A
#
# COMPACT_ATOMS: atom_id res chain seq x y z
N MET A 1 4.35 -61.43 -8.83
CA MET A 1 2.96 -60.90 -8.86
C MET A 1 2.65 -60.00 -7.67
N SER A 2 3.23 -60.23 -6.49
CA SER A 2 3.01 -59.44 -5.26
C SER A 2 3.62 -58.02 -5.27
N SER A 3 4.76 -57.81 -5.92
CA SER A 3 5.44 -56.49 -5.96
C SER A 3 4.65 -55.43 -6.73
N LEU A 4 4.03 -55.81 -7.86
CA LEU A 4 3.21 -54.90 -8.68
C LEU A 4 1.93 -54.46 -7.95
N ALA A 5 1.32 -55.35 -7.17
CA ALA A 5 0.11 -55.05 -6.41
C ALA A 5 0.38 -54.01 -5.30
N ILE A 6 1.54 -54.10 -4.64
CA ILE A 6 1.95 -53.15 -3.58
C ILE A 6 2.21 -51.76 -4.16
N VAL A 7 2.85 -51.69 -5.34
CA VAL A 7 3.11 -50.41 -6.03
C VAL A 7 1.81 -49.78 -6.53
N ALA A 8 0.89 -50.56 -7.10
CA ALA A 8 -0.41 -50.05 -7.53
C ALA A 8 -1.25 -49.55 -6.33
N ALA A 9 -1.24 -50.29 -5.22
CA ALA A 9 -1.96 -49.94 -4.00
C ALA A 9 -1.40 -48.68 -3.30
N SER A 10 -0.12 -48.34 -3.48
CA SER A 10 0.46 -47.11 -2.95
C SER A 10 0.27 -45.91 -3.89
N LEU A 11 0.29 -46.12 -5.21
CA LEU A 11 0.07 -45.06 -6.19
C LEU A 11 -1.38 -44.57 -6.25
N LEU A 12 -2.36 -45.45 -5.99
CA LEU A 12 -3.78 -45.11 -6.04
C LEU A 12 -4.22 -44.08 -4.99
N PRO A 13 -3.87 -44.20 -3.69
CA PRO A 13 -4.16 -43.16 -2.71
C PRO A 13 -3.36 -41.90 -3.01
N LEU A 14 -2.10 -41.99 -3.46
CA LEU A 14 -1.30 -40.84 -3.90
C LEU A 14 -1.94 -40.08 -5.08
N PHE A 15 -2.53 -40.81 -6.03
CA PHE A 15 -3.22 -40.24 -7.18
C PHE A 15 -4.57 -39.62 -6.80
N LEU A 16 -5.34 -40.27 -5.90
CA LEU A 16 -6.56 -39.69 -5.36
C LEU A 16 -6.25 -38.44 -4.51
N LEU A 17 -5.18 -38.47 -3.72
CA LEU A 17 -4.66 -37.32 -2.99
C LEU A 17 -4.29 -36.19 -3.96
N TYR A 18 -3.57 -36.52 -5.03
CA TYR A 18 -3.20 -35.58 -6.09
C TYR A 18 -4.42 -34.95 -6.76
N LEU A 19 -5.47 -35.71 -7.04
CA LEU A 19 -6.70 -35.22 -7.65
C LEU A 19 -7.53 -34.36 -6.68
N VAL A 20 -7.66 -34.76 -5.41
CA VAL A 20 -8.34 -33.98 -4.37
C VAL A 20 -7.58 -32.68 -4.07
N PHE A 21 -6.24 -32.70 -4.16
CA PHE A 21 -5.40 -31.51 -3.99
C PHE A 21 -5.19 -30.70 -5.28
N ARG A 22 -5.57 -31.24 -6.43
CA ARG A 22 -5.73 -30.49 -7.70
C ARG A 22 -7.02 -29.65 -7.62
N ARG A 23 -7.06 -28.67 -6.71
CA ARG A 23 -8.04 -27.60 -6.85
C ARG A 23 -7.83 -26.95 -8.23
N PRO A 24 -8.90 -26.72 -9.02
CA PRO A 24 -8.78 -26.01 -10.28
C PRO A 24 -8.17 -24.65 -9.98
N ARG A 25 -6.96 -24.41 -10.50
CA ARG A 25 -6.28 -23.13 -10.39
C ARG A 25 -6.91 -22.18 -11.42
N THR A 26 -8.18 -21.82 -11.21
CA THR A 26 -8.99 -20.97 -12.11
C THR A 26 -8.33 -19.62 -12.40
N ILE A 27 -7.49 -19.13 -11.49
CA ILE A 27 -6.78 -17.86 -11.61
C ILE A 27 -5.64 -17.91 -12.63
N ARG A 28 -5.12 -19.11 -12.99
CA ARG A 28 -3.99 -19.25 -13.93
C ARG A 28 -4.29 -18.95 -15.39
N ASN A 29 -5.56 -18.91 -15.76
CA ASN A 29 -5.96 -18.60 -17.13
C ASN A 29 -6.06 -17.09 -17.37
N ILE A 30 -5.81 -16.27 -16.35
CA ILE A 30 -5.86 -14.81 -16.44
C ILE A 30 -4.48 -14.30 -16.86
N PRO A 31 -4.37 -13.47 -17.91
CA PRO A 31 -3.09 -12.94 -18.34
C PRO A 31 -2.51 -11.99 -17.28
N GLY A 32 -1.19 -11.87 -17.27
CA GLY A 32 -0.49 -11.01 -16.31
C GLY A 32 0.96 -10.75 -16.70
N PRO A 33 1.60 -9.73 -16.08
CA PRO A 33 2.99 -9.38 -16.35
C PRO A 33 3.97 -10.51 -16.03
N PRO A 34 5.06 -10.63 -16.81
CA PRO A 34 6.11 -11.59 -16.53
C PRO A 34 6.78 -11.27 -15.19
N SER A 35 7.01 -12.30 -14.37
CA SER A 35 7.70 -12.15 -13.09
C SER A 35 9.19 -11.87 -13.29
N PRO A 36 9.72 -10.72 -12.82
CA PRO A 36 11.14 -10.41 -12.91
C PRO A 36 12.01 -11.29 -12.01
N SER A 37 11.42 -11.84 -10.94
CA SER A 37 12.11 -12.76 -10.04
C SER A 37 11.22 -13.94 -9.69
N TRP A 38 11.82 -15.11 -9.54
CA TRP A 38 11.12 -16.31 -9.10
C TRP A 38 10.70 -16.23 -7.62
N ILE A 39 11.48 -15.50 -6.80
CA ILE A 39 11.28 -15.40 -5.35
C ILE A 39 10.24 -14.33 -4.98
N PHE A 40 10.38 -13.13 -5.54
CA PHE A 40 9.53 -11.99 -5.18
C PHE A 40 8.45 -11.71 -6.21
N GLY A 41 8.52 -12.29 -7.41
CA GLY A 41 7.58 -12.00 -8.48
C GLY A 41 7.56 -10.52 -8.81
N ASN A 42 6.34 -10.00 -8.95
CA ASN A 42 6.04 -8.60 -9.24
C ASN A 42 5.94 -7.75 -7.96
N THR A 43 6.13 -8.35 -6.78
CA THR A 43 5.96 -7.63 -5.49
C THR A 43 6.96 -6.49 -5.32
N LEU A 44 8.22 -6.64 -5.76
CA LEU A 44 9.22 -5.58 -5.63
C LEU A 44 8.87 -4.34 -6.48
N GLN A 45 8.33 -4.56 -7.68
CA GLN A 45 7.86 -3.48 -8.55
C GLN A 45 6.68 -2.72 -7.92
N LEU A 46 5.86 -3.39 -7.10
CA LEU A 46 4.73 -2.77 -6.41
C LEU A 46 5.13 -2.09 -5.09
N LEU A 47 6.08 -2.66 -4.35
CA LEU A 47 6.48 -2.14 -3.04
C LEU A 47 7.54 -1.03 -3.11
N LEU A 48 8.41 -1.09 -4.12
CA LEU A 48 9.53 -0.16 -4.28
C LEU A 48 9.54 0.46 -5.69
N PRO A 49 8.44 1.07 -6.17
CA PRO A 49 8.45 1.79 -7.42
C PRO A 49 9.18 3.13 -7.27
N ALA A 50 9.78 3.61 -8.37
CA ALA A 50 10.25 4.99 -8.45
C ALA A 50 9.07 5.98 -8.36
N GLN A 51 7.93 5.63 -8.99
CA GLN A 51 6.67 6.35 -8.93
C GLN A 51 5.51 5.37 -8.70
N TYR A 52 4.74 5.58 -7.63
CA TYR A 52 3.56 4.76 -7.36
C TYR A 52 2.56 4.83 -8.52
N GLY A 53 2.03 3.68 -8.91
CA GLY A 53 1.05 3.55 -10.00
C GLY A 53 1.66 3.33 -11.39
N GLU A 54 2.95 3.60 -11.63
CA GLU A 54 3.56 3.48 -12.97
C GLU A 54 3.39 2.07 -13.56
N HIS A 55 3.80 1.05 -12.80
CA HIS A 55 3.68 -0.34 -13.21
C HIS A 55 2.22 -0.82 -13.27
N GLU A 56 1.38 -0.37 -12.33
CA GLU A 56 -0.03 -0.77 -12.27
C GLU A 56 -0.82 -0.24 -13.46
N PHE A 57 -0.65 1.04 -13.81
CA PHE A 57 -1.29 1.64 -14.98
C PHE A 57 -0.77 1.04 -16.29
N ALA A 58 0.54 0.75 -16.37
CA ALA A 58 1.11 0.10 -17.55
C ALA A 58 0.52 -1.31 -17.75
N TRP A 59 0.42 -2.12 -16.69
CA TRP A 59 -0.16 -3.45 -16.76
C TRP A 59 -1.66 -3.42 -17.00
N GLN A 60 -2.39 -2.49 -16.37
CA GLN A 60 -3.81 -2.30 -16.62
C GLN A 60 -4.09 -1.95 -18.08
N LYS A 61 -3.24 -1.12 -18.71
CA LYS A 61 -3.36 -0.78 -20.14
C LYS A 61 -3.10 -1.99 -21.05
N LEU A 62 -2.22 -2.90 -20.65
CA LEU A 62 -1.83 -4.07 -21.45
C LEU A 62 -2.76 -5.28 -21.27
N TYR A 63 -3.18 -5.56 -20.03
CA TYR A 63 -3.93 -6.76 -19.67
C TYR A 63 -5.41 -6.49 -19.34
N GLY A 64 -5.80 -5.21 -19.25
CA GLY A 64 -7.16 -4.78 -18.99
C GLY A 64 -7.50 -4.63 -17.51
N ALA A 65 -8.81 -4.66 -17.21
CA ALA A 65 -9.34 -4.38 -15.88
C ALA A 65 -9.04 -5.46 -14.84
N VAL A 66 -8.66 -6.67 -15.25
CA VAL A 66 -8.38 -7.80 -14.36
C VAL A 66 -7.16 -8.54 -14.86
N TYR A 67 -6.11 -8.60 -14.05
CA TYR A 67 -4.86 -9.26 -14.44
C TYR A 67 -4.16 -9.95 -13.27
N GLN A 68 -3.42 -11.00 -13.59
CA GLN A 68 -2.75 -11.83 -12.60
C GLN A 68 -1.40 -11.22 -12.19
N LEU A 69 -1.13 -11.17 -10.90
CA LEU A 69 0.15 -10.76 -10.32
C LEU A 69 0.80 -11.93 -9.60
N LYS A 70 2.10 -12.12 -9.81
CA LYS A 70 2.87 -13.09 -9.03
C LYS A 70 3.42 -12.40 -7.79
N ASN A 71 3.06 -12.90 -6.62
CA ASN A 71 3.50 -12.32 -5.35
C ASN A 71 4.72 -13.05 -4.77
N CYS A 72 5.39 -12.48 -3.77
CA CYS A 72 6.43 -13.18 -3.02
C CYS A 72 5.92 -14.47 -2.37
N PHE A 73 6.85 -15.39 -2.05
CA PHE A 73 6.55 -16.59 -1.27
C PHE A 73 5.82 -16.23 0.03
N GLY A 74 4.53 -16.49 0.08
CA GLY A 74 3.69 -16.31 1.26
C GLY A 74 3.51 -17.61 2.01
N VAL A 75 3.56 -17.55 3.34
CA VAL A 75 3.21 -18.67 4.23
C VAL A 75 1.69 -18.87 4.17
N ARG A 76 1.23 -19.80 3.32
CA ARG A 76 -0.04 -20.58 3.37
C ARG A 76 -0.20 -21.27 2.01
N SER A 77 -0.21 -22.58 1.85
CA SER A 77 -0.13 -23.69 2.80
C SER A 77 1.27 -24.28 2.74
N VAL A 78 1.87 -24.53 3.90
CA VAL A 78 2.83 -25.63 4.00
C VAL A 78 2.06 -26.84 3.46
N HIS A 79 2.39 -27.28 2.25
CA HIS A 79 2.19 -28.67 1.87
C HIS A 79 3.14 -29.42 2.80
N LEU A 80 2.69 -29.64 4.03
CA LEU A 80 3.28 -30.64 4.88
C LEU A 80 3.09 -31.91 4.07
N LEU A 81 4.20 -32.48 3.62
CA LEU A 81 4.33 -33.60 2.70
C LEU A 81 4.33 -33.22 1.20
N ALA A 82 5.45 -32.63 0.74
CA ALA A 82 6.23 -33.22 -0.37
C ALA A 82 7.43 -32.33 -0.71
N SER A 83 8.62 -32.71 -0.22
CA SER A 83 9.93 -32.67 -0.88
C SER A 83 10.40 -31.45 -1.71
N CYS A 84 9.70 -30.32 -1.73
CA CYS A 84 10.22 -29.07 -2.28
C CYS A 84 10.56 -28.17 -1.09
N LEU A 85 11.85 -27.94 -0.90
CA LEU A 85 12.41 -27.03 0.12
C LEU A 85 11.94 -25.58 -0.07
N ILE A 86 11.15 -25.28 -1.11
CA ILE A 86 10.70 -23.95 -1.48
C ILE A 86 9.21 -24.00 -1.88
N PRO A 87 8.31 -23.29 -1.18
CA PRO A 87 6.89 -23.26 -1.52
C PRO A 87 6.66 -22.59 -2.89
N PRO A 88 5.63 -22.99 -3.67
CA PRO A 88 5.32 -22.33 -4.93
C PRO A 88 4.85 -20.90 -4.71
N GLN A 89 5.14 -20.05 -5.69
CA GLN A 89 4.73 -18.66 -5.73
C GLN A 89 3.20 -18.51 -5.66
N GLN A 90 2.72 -17.50 -4.91
CA GLN A 90 1.29 -17.23 -4.79
C GLN A 90 0.83 -16.28 -5.89
N ASP A 91 -0.17 -16.71 -6.65
CA ASP A 91 -0.84 -15.89 -7.65
C ASP A 91 -1.89 -15.00 -6.95
N ARG A 92 -1.83 -13.69 -7.22
CA ARG A 92 -2.82 -12.69 -6.80
C ARG A 92 -3.51 -12.09 -8.01
N LEU A 93 -4.69 -11.53 -7.79
CA LEU A 93 -5.46 -10.86 -8.84
C LEU A 93 -5.48 -9.37 -8.55
N MET A 94 -5.12 -8.56 -9.55
CA MET A 94 -5.44 -7.15 -9.54
C MET A 94 -6.81 -6.96 -10.19
N VAL A 95 -7.68 -6.22 -9.53
CA VAL A 95 -9.04 -5.93 -10.01
C VAL A 95 -9.23 -4.42 -10.02
N SER A 96 -9.49 -3.88 -11.20
CA SER A 96 -9.73 -2.46 -11.44
C SER A 96 -11.15 -2.19 -11.95
N ASP A 97 -11.96 -3.22 -12.17
CA ASP A 97 -13.35 -3.08 -12.59
C ASP A 97 -14.24 -2.59 -11.42
N PRO A 98 -14.95 -1.45 -11.55
CA PRO A 98 -15.78 -0.92 -10.47
C PRO A 98 -16.91 -1.87 -10.04
N ALA A 99 -17.49 -2.64 -10.96
CA ALA A 99 -18.56 -3.58 -10.63
C ALA A 99 -18.02 -4.76 -9.79
N ALA A 100 -16.88 -5.33 -10.21
CA ALA A 100 -16.19 -6.35 -9.44
C ALA A 100 -15.72 -5.83 -8.07
N LEU A 101 -15.16 -4.62 -8.00
CA LEU A 101 -14.75 -4.01 -6.73
C LEU A 101 -15.92 -3.82 -5.78
N HIS A 102 -17.07 -3.34 -6.27
CA HIS A 102 -18.27 -3.22 -5.45
C HIS A 102 -18.70 -4.58 -4.87
N CYS A 103 -18.68 -5.64 -5.68
CA CYS A 103 -18.95 -6.99 -5.22
C CYS A 103 -17.93 -7.47 -4.16
N ILE A 104 -16.64 -7.24 -4.39
CA ILE A 104 -15.56 -7.67 -3.48
C ILE A 104 -15.65 -6.96 -2.14
N VAL A 105 -15.85 -5.63 -2.14
CA VAL A 105 -15.88 -4.82 -0.92
C VAL A 105 -17.16 -5.07 -0.10
N ASN A 106 -18.29 -5.32 -0.76
CA ASN A 106 -19.56 -5.51 -0.08
C ASN A 106 -19.81 -6.97 0.38
N SER A 107 -19.07 -7.93 -0.16
CA SER A 107 -19.27 -9.34 0.20
C SER A 107 -18.46 -9.75 1.43
N SER A 108 -19.10 -10.50 2.32
CA SER A 108 -18.47 -11.06 3.52
C SER A 108 -17.52 -12.24 3.24
N HIS A 109 -17.45 -12.68 1.98
CA HIS A 109 -16.63 -13.81 1.54
C HIS A 109 -15.16 -13.46 1.42
N PHE A 110 -14.82 -12.19 1.21
CA PHE A 110 -13.43 -11.74 1.15
C PHE A 110 -12.96 -11.26 2.51
N LYS A 111 -11.76 -11.69 2.88
CA LYS A 111 -11.09 -11.29 4.12
C LYS A 111 -9.73 -10.72 3.79
N LEU A 112 -9.25 -9.87 4.68
CA LEU A 112 -7.90 -9.34 4.61
C LEU A 112 -6.89 -10.48 4.64
N ALA A 113 -5.85 -10.39 3.81
CA ALA A 113 -4.77 -11.37 3.82
C ALA A 113 -4.00 -11.27 5.15
N PRO A 114 -3.57 -12.39 5.79
CA PRO A 114 -2.86 -12.36 7.08
C PRO A 114 -1.59 -11.50 7.06
N ALA A 115 -0.88 -11.44 5.93
CA ALA A 115 0.28 -10.57 5.77
C ALA A 115 -0.07 -9.07 5.85
N LEU A 116 -1.20 -8.69 5.24
CA LEU A 116 -1.69 -7.31 5.26
C LEU A 116 -2.27 -6.96 6.65
N GLU A 117 -2.95 -7.92 7.29
CA GLU A 117 -3.40 -7.80 8.68
C GLU A 117 -2.23 -7.52 9.64
N ASN A 118 -1.12 -8.27 9.52
CA ASN A 118 0.09 -8.04 10.31
C ASN A 118 0.71 -6.66 10.05
N GLN A 119 0.75 -6.21 8.79
CA GLN A 119 1.25 -4.87 8.46
C GLN A 119 0.38 -3.77 9.09
N LEU A 120 -0.95 -3.88 8.93
CA LEU A 120 -1.89 -2.96 9.56
C LEU A 120 -1.78 -3.00 11.09
N TYR A 121 -1.50 -4.17 11.66
CA TYR A 121 -1.31 -4.32 13.10
C TYR A 121 -0.06 -3.57 13.58
N LEU A 122 1.04 -3.64 12.83
CA LEU A 122 2.27 -2.94 13.16
C LEU A 122 2.12 -1.42 13.04
N VAL A 123 1.39 -0.93 12.05
CA VAL A 123 1.22 0.51 11.81
C VAL A 123 0.18 1.12 12.75
N ASN A 124 -0.96 0.44 12.95
CA ASN A 124 -2.12 1.01 13.64
C ASN A 124 -2.40 0.40 15.03
N GLY A 125 -1.68 -0.66 15.42
CA GLY A 125 -1.87 -1.36 16.69
C GLY A 125 -3.05 -2.34 16.72
N ARG A 126 -3.22 -3.05 17.86
CA ARG A 126 -4.20 -4.16 18.02
C ARG A 126 -5.66 -3.75 17.84
N LYS A 127 -5.98 -2.50 18.20
CA LYS A 127 -7.35 -1.99 18.24
C LYS A 127 -7.65 -1.02 17.10
N SER A 128 -6.96 -1.17 15.96
CA SER A 128 -7.24 -0.32 14.81
C SER A 128 -8.60 -0.64 14.21
N LEU A 129 -9.37 0.39 13.84
CA LEU A 129 -10.69 0.26 13.22
C LEU A 129 -10.72 -0.80 12.10
N VAL A 130 -9.65 -0.94 11.32
CA VAL A 130 -9.57 -1.84 10.15
C VAL A 130 -9.45 -3.32 10.54
N LEU A 131 -8.94 -3.63 11.73
CA LEU A 131 -8.61 -5.00 12.15
C LEU A 131 -9.63 -5.62 13.10
N VAL A 132 -10.48 -4.78 13.69
CA VAL A 132 -11.43 -5.22 14.73
C VAL A 132 -12.54 -6.08 14.12
N PRO A 133 -13.06 -7.10 14.83
CA PRO A 133 -14.18 -7.91 14.36
C PRO A 133 -15.41 -7.06 14.02
N ALA A 134 -16.29 -7.59 13.15
CA ALA A 134 -17.38 -6.84 12.54
C ALA A 134 -18.29 -6.08 13.54
N GLU A 135 -18.58 -6.64 14.72
CA GLU A 135 -19.43 -5.98 15.73
C GLU A 135 -18.71 -4.81 16.42
N GLU A 136 -17.44 -4.99 16.81
CA GLU A 136 -16.63 -3.90 17.37
C GLU A 136 -16.37 -2.82 16.32
N HIS A 137 -16.15 -3.21 15.06
CA HIS A 137 -16.01 -2.29 13.94
C HIS A 137 -17.26 -1.40 13.78
N LYS A 138 -18.47 -1.95 13.90
CA LYS A 138 -19.73 -1.16 13.83
C LYS A 138 -19.80 -0.12 14.94
N SER A 139 -19.50 -0.52 16.18
CA SER A 139 -19.52 0.37 17.34
C SER A 139 -18.50 1.50 17.20
N LEU A 140 -17.25 1.18 16.85
CA LEU A 140 -16.19 2.16 16.64
C LEU A 140 -16.51 3.11 15.48
N ARG A 141 -17.07 2.59 14.37
CA ARG A 141 -17.51 3.41 13.25
C ARG A 141 -18.65 4.36 13.66
N ALA A 142 -19.60 3.88 14.46
CA ALA A 142 -20.70 4.72 14.95
C ALA A 142 -20.17 5.86 15.84
N ALA A 143 -19.22 5.57 16.74
CA ALA A 143 -18.59 6.59 17.58
C ALA A 143 -17.83 7.64 16.75
N LEU A 144 -17.09 7.22 15.72
CA LEU A 144 -16.36 8.13 14.83
C LEU A 144 -17.29 8.98 13.97
N ASN A 145 -18.39 8.41 13.47
CA ASN A 145 -19.30 9.09 12.55
C ASN A 145 -19.89 10.39 13.13
N VAL A 146 -19.96 10.54 14.45
CA VAL A 146 -20.41 11.79 15.11
C VAL A 146 -19.55 12.99 14.67
N GLY A 147 -18.23 12.82 14.55
CA GLY A 147 -17.31 13.85 14.07
C GLY A 147 -17.30 14.03 12.54
N PHE A 148 -17.80 13.05 11.79
CA PHE A 148 -17.85 13.08 10.32
C PHE A 148 -19.24 13.39 9.77
N THR A 149 -20.11 14.02 10.55
CA THR A 149 -21.40 14.53 10.07
C THR A 149 -21.21 15.80 9.25
N ALA A 150 -22.14 16.10 8.33
CA ALA A 150 -22.06 17.31 7.51
C ALA A 150 -22.03 18.61 8.34
N ALA A 151 -22.69 18.63 9.51
CA ALA A 151 -22.64 19.76 10.44
C ALA A 151 -21.27 19.89 11.12
N ALA A 152 -20.71 18.78 11.62
CA ALA A 152 -19.38 18.77 12.23
C ALA A 152 -18.29 19.20 11.23
N VAL A 153 -18.35 18.67 10.00
CA VAL A 153 -17.39 18.99 8.93
C VAL A 153 -17.43 20.48 8.55
N ARG A 154 -18.61 21.10 8.48
CA ARG A 154 -18.71 22.56 8.27
C ARG A 154 -18.06 23.35 9.40
N GLY A 155 -18.15 22.87 10.64
CA GLY A 155 -17.46 23.47 11.79
C GLY A 155 -15.94 23.45 11.67
N TYR A 156 -15.37 22.44 10.99
CA TYR A 156 -13.92 22.30 10.83
C TYR A 156 -13.31 23.26 9.81
N GLN A 157 -14.10 23.84 8.90
CA GLN A 157 -13.61 24.70 7.84
C GLN A 157 -12.71 25.83 8.36
N SER A 158 -13.18 26.60 9.34
CA SER A 158 -12.42 27.72 9.90
C SER A 158 -11.11 27.29 10.59
N ILE A 159 -11.06 26.08 11.14
CA ILE A 159 -9.87 25.52 11.78
C ILE A 159 -8.84 25.17 10.70
N PHE A 160 -9.29 24.51 9.63
CA PHE A 160 -8.42 24.16 8.51
C PHE A 160 -7.91 25.41 7.78
N GLU A 161 -8.74 26.43 7.59
CA GLU A 161 -8.33 27.71 6.99
C GLU A 161 -7.25 28.39 7.84
N LYS A 162 -7.43 28.47 9.16
CA LYS A 162 -6.41 29.03 10.06
C LYS A 162 -5.11 28.24 10.02
N ALA A 163 -5.19 26.90 10.01
CA ALA A 163 -4.02 26.04 9.93
C ALA A 163 -3.29 26.23 8.59
N ALA A 164 -4.02 26.24 7.48
CA ALA A 164 -3.47 26.47 6.15
C ALA A 164 -2.80 27.84 6.04
N SER A 165 -3.46 28.90 6.49
CA SER A 165 -2.90 30.26 6.52
C SER A 165 -1.62 30.34 7.35
N ARG A 166 -1.55 29.63 8.48
CA ARG A 166 -0.33 29.57 9.30
C ARG A 166 0.82 28.87 8.57
N VAL A 167 0.55 27.79 7.85
CA VAL A 167 1.56 27.09 7.04
C VAL A 167 2.04 27.99 5.90
N ILE A 168 1.11 28.67 5.21
CA ILE A 168 1.44 29.61 4.12
C ILE A 168 2.30 30.76 4.65
N TYR A 169 1.88 31.41 5.74
CA TYR A 169 2.62 32.53 6.34
C TYR A 169 4.05 32.13 6.74
N LYS A 170 4.22 30.95 7.36
CA LYS A 170 5.54 30.43 7.70
C LYS A 170 6.38 30.15 6.45
N GLY A 171 5.78 29.58 5.41
CA GLY A 171 6.45 29.31 4.14
C GLY A 171 6.90 30.59 3.44
N THR A 172 6.04 31.61 3.37
CA THR A 172 6.37 32.91 2.79
C THR A 172 7.40 33.66 3.61
N GLY A 173 7.32 33.60 4.94
CA GLY A 173 8.33 34.18 5.83
C GLY A 173 9.69 33.51 5.66
N PHE A 174 9.72 32.17 5.55
CA PHE A 174 10.95 31.42 5.28
C PHE A 174 11.57 31.76 3.92
N LEU A 175 10.76 31.85 2.86
CA LEU A 175 11.23 32.23 1.53
C LEU A 175 11.71 33.69 1.47
N ALA A 176 11.00 34.61 2.13
CA ALA A 176 11.40 36.01 2.22
C ALA A 176 12.73 36.17 2.98
N TRP A 177 12.90 35.44 4.08
CA TRP A 177 14.15 35.41 4.84
C TRP A 177 15.32 34.90 4.00
N HIS A 178 15.14 33.80 3.27
CA HIS A 178 16.16 33.27 2.35
C HIS A 178 16.50 34.24 1.21
N ALA A 179 15.52 34.97 0.66
CA ALA A 179 15.76 35.96 -0.38
C ALA A 179 16.55 37.17 0.13
N VAL A 180 16.26 37.64 1.35
CA VAL A 180 17.01 38.74 2.00
C VAL A 180 18.42 38.28 2.37
N ALA A 181 18.57 37.10 2.96
CA ALA A 181 19.87 36.53 3.30
C ALA A 181 20.75 36.33 2.05
N TRP A 182 20.17 35.89 0.94
CA TRP A 182 20.89 35.78 -0.34
C TRP A 182 21.33 37.15 -0.88
N ARG A 183 20.44 38.15 -0.85
CA ARG A 183 20.79 39.53 -1.27
C ARG A 183 21.90 40.12 -0.41
N ALA A 184 21.84 39.93 0.91
CA ALA A 184 22.88 40.38 1.83
C ALA A 184 24.22 39.66 1.57
N ALA A 185 24.20 38.34 1.36
CA ALA A 185 25.40 37.57 1.02
C ALA A 185 26.03 38.01 -0.30
N VAL A 186 25.21 38.26 -1.34
CA VAL A 186 25.69 38.79 -2.63
C VAL A 186 26.25 40.20 -2.48
N ALA A 187 25.63 41.06 -1.66
CA ALA A 187 26.10 42.43 -1.42
C ALA A 187 27.44 42.47 -0.67
N VAL A 188 27.64 41.60 0.32
CA VAL A 188 28.91 41.45 1.04
C VAL A 188 30.02 40.94 0.12
N LEU A 189 29.72 40.02 -0.80
CA LEU A 189 30.68 39.54 -1.80
C LEU A 189 31.02 40.60 -2.85
N ALA A 190 30.07 41.48 -3.20
CA ALA A 190 30.29 42.54 -4.19
C ALA A 190 31.04 43.76 -3.63
N CYS A 191 30.88 44.08 -2.33
CA CYS A 191 31.46 45.26 -1.70
C CYS A 191 32.04 44.94 -0.30
N PRO A 192 33.32 44.52 -0.19
CA PRO A 192 33.89 44.00 1.07
C PRO A 192 34.12 45.05 2.17
N ASN A 193 34.00 46.35 1.88
CA ASN A 193 34.29 47.45 2.81
C ASN A 193 33.05 48.19 3.34
N VAL A 194 31.83 47.72 3.05
CA VAL A 194 30.59 48.36 3.55
C VAL A 194 30.13 47.69 4.85
N PRO A 195 29.89 48.43 5.94
CA PRO A 195 29.46 47.85 7.20
C PRO A 195 28.09 47.19 7.10
N LEU A 196 27.96 45.98 7.65
CA LEU A 196 26.76 45.15 7.61
C LEU A 196 25.50 45.87 8.10
N GLU A 197 25.62 46.82 9.03
CA GLU A 197 24.50 47.57 9.60
C GLU A 197 23.70 48.36 8.56
N ALA A 198 24.32 48.79 7.46
CA ALA A 198 23.63 49.50 6.38
C ALA A 198 22.62 48.64 5.61
N PHE A 199 22.70 47.30 5.72
CA PHE A 199 21.82 46.36 4.99
C PHE A 199 20.64 45.84 5.82
N PHE A 200 20.68 45.97 7.15
CA PHE A 200 19.67 45.42 8.06
C PHE A 200 18.72 46.48 8.67
N GLY A 201 18.94 47.77 8.42
CA GLY A 201 18.22 48.88 9.07
C GLY A 201 16.71 48.97 8.80
N ASP A 202 16.20 48.37 7.72
CA ASP A 202 14.78 48.46 7.35
C ASP A 202 13.93 47.26 7.82
N LEU A 203 14.52 46.30 8.53
CA LEU A 203 13.81 45.13 9.05
C LEU A 203 13.10 45.45 10.37
N VAL A 204 11.99 46.20 10.28
CA VAL A 204 10.99 46.23 11.36
C VAL A 204 10.29 44.87 11.38
N PHE A 205 10.71 44.01 12.31
CA PHE A 205 9.99 42.80 12.68
C PHE A 205 8.81 43.21 13.60
N GLU A 206 7.62 43.40 13.04
CA GLU A 206 6.41 43.30 13.87
C GLU A 206 6.14 41.82 14.15
N GLY A 207 6.24 41.47 15.44
CA GLY A 207 5.96 40.14 15.99
C GLY A 207 4.51 39.97 16.40
#